data_AF-A0A6P9BPR9-F1
#
_entry.id   AF-A0A6P9BPR9-F1
#
_cell.length_a   1.000
_cell.length_b   1.000
_cell.length_c   1.000
_cell.angle_alpha   90.00
_cell.angle_beta   90.00
_cell.angle_gamma   90.00
#
_symmetry.space_group_name_H-M   'P 1'
#
loop_
_entity.id
_entity.type
_entity.pdbx_description
1 polymer ?
#
loop_
_entity_poly.entity_id
_entity_poly.type
_entity_poly.pdbx_seq_one_letter_code
_entity_poly.pdbx_strand_id
1 'polypeptide(L)'
;MRTASFMLANFQHCQTPCYCPWLPPRCPPGSRLVVDGCGCCSICARRLGEPCNHLIVCDQNQGLICDYSNAPTRRAGICNYEEDDQDSCEVNGKIYQDGEVFQPSCKIQCRCSGGGFICVPLCSEDVRLPTPDCPYPKRVEIPGKCCQEWICDREPRQILQDNMAERLSGIPFPNLCEDWSTEWSACSTTCGIGISTRVSNKNPYCRLESQKRLCILRPCPTLTGIGNMSGRGSRL
;
A
#
# COMPACT_ATOMS: atom_id res chain seq x y z
N MET A 1 -35.02 -16.70 -57.93
CA MET A 1 -34.02 -17.57 -57.28
C MET A 1 -32.66 -16.88 -57.37
N ARG A 2 -32.20 -16.26 -56.28
CA ARG A 2 -30.81 -15.80 -56.14
C ARG A 2 -30.34 -16.25 -54.77
N THR A 3 -29.63 -17.37 -54.74
CA THR A 3 -28.98 -17.92 -53.55
C THR A 3 -27.86 -16.98 -53.14
N ALA A 4 -28.03 -16.30 -52.00
CA ALA A 4 -26.95 -15.59 -51.34
C ALA A 4 -25.99 -16.63 -50.75
N SER A 5 -24.80 -16.75 -51.33
CA SER A 5 -23.67 -17.44 -50.71
C SER A 5 -23.27 -16.66 -49.45
N PHE A 6 -23.68 -17.17 -48.29
CA PHE A 6 -23.09 -16.76 -47.02
C PHE A 6 -21.73 -17.43 -46.88
N MET A 7 -20.66 -16.66 -47.15
CA MET A 7 -19.31 -16.99 -46.71
C MET A 7 -19.31 -17.03 -45.19
N LEU A 8 -19.42 -18.22 -44.62
CA LEU A 8 -19.28 -18.43 -43.18
C LEU A 8 -17.84 -18.05 -42.79
N ALA A 9 -17.74 -17.00 -41.97
CA ALA A 9 -16.51 -16.59 -41.33
C ALA A 9 -15.94 -17.76 -40.53
N ASN A 10 -14.76 -18.22 -40.95
CA ASN A 10 -14.04 -19.34 -40.36
C ASN A 10 -13.54 -18.94 -38.96
N PHE A 11 -14.35 -19.23 -37.94
CA PHE A 11 -13.90 -19.19 -36.55
C PHE A 11 -13.02 -20.43 -36.35
N GLN A 12 -11.71 -20.23 -36.25
CA GLN A 12 -10.72 -21.30 -36.04
C GLN A 12 -11.01 -22.01 -34.71
N HIS A 13 -11.83 -23.05 -34.78
CA HIS A 13 -12.05 -24.00 -33.70
C HIS A 13 -11.00 -25.10 -33.81
N CYS A 14 -10.50 -25.56 -32.67
CA CYS A 14 -9.65 -26.74 -32.59
C CYS A 14 -10.31 -27.91 -33.34
N GLN A 15 -9.61 -28.46 -34.33
CA GLN A 15 -10.10 -29.60 -35.09
C GLN A 15 -9.88 -30.89 -34.28
N THR A 16 -10.92 -31.70 -34.17
CA THR A 16 -10.86 -33.04 -33.60
C THR A 16 -11.30 -34.05 -34.67
N PRO A 17 -10.44 -34.99 -35.10
CA PRO A 17 -9.09 -35.27 -34.61
C PRO A 17 -8.06 -34.21 -35.04
N CYS A 18 -7.00 -34.04 -34.23
CA CYS A 18 -5.91 -33.13 -34.58
C CYS A 18 -4.98 -33.77 -35.62
N TYR A 19 -4.40 -32.93 -36.47
CA TYR A 19 -3.40 -33.35 -37.45
C TYR A 19 -2.06 -32.70 -37.11
N CYS A 20 -1.23 -33.43 -36.35
CA CYS A 20 0.08 -32.93 -35.92
C CYS A 20 1.22 -33.52 -36.77
N PRO A 21 2.33 -32.80 -36.95
CA PRO A 21 3.54 -33.36 -37.54
C PRO A 21 4.05 -34.54 -36.71
N TRP A 22 4.52 -35.60 -37.39
CA TRP A 22 5.07 -36.80 -36.74
C TRP A 22 6.31 -36.52 -35.88
N LEU A 23 7.13 -35.55 -36.28
CA LEU A 23 8.30 -35.13 -35.50
C LEU A 23 8.07 -33.74 -34.88
N PRO A 24 8.40 -33.55 -33.60
CA PRO A 24 8.30 -32.25 -32.96
C PRO A 24 9.30 -31.26 -33.58
N PRO A 25 8.93 -29.97 -33.70
CA PRO A 25 9.81 -28.95 -34.25
C PRO A 25 11.05 -28.73 -33.36
N ARG A 26 12.17 -28.39 -33.99
CA ARG A 26 13.35 -27.87 -33.28
C ARG A 26 13.17 -26.38 -33.04
N CYS A 27 13.11 -25.99 -31.77
CA CYS A 27 12.87 -24.60 -31.40
C CYS A 27 14.15 -23.75 -31.42
N PRO A 28 14.07 -22.47 -31.81
CA PRO A 28 15.20 -21.56 -31.76
C PRO A 28 15.71 -21.33 -30.32
N PRO A 29 16.95 -20.88 -30.14
CA PRO A 29 17.52 -20.62 -28.82
C PRO A 29 16.65 -19.71 -27.96
N GLY A 30 16.38 -20.13 -26.72
CA GLY A 30 15.54 -19.39 -25.77
C GLY A 30 14.04 -19.55 -25.96
N SER A 31 13.58 -20.33 -26.94
CA SER A 31 12.20 -20.81 -27.05
C SER A 31 12.15 -22.30 -26.77
N ARG A 32 11.15 -22.75 -26.03
CA ARG A 32 10.99 -24.17 -25.68
C ARG A 32 9.83 -24.81 -26.43
N LEU A 33 9.81 -26.14 -26.41
CA LEU A 33 8.70 -26.93 -26.94
C LEU A 33 7.54 -26.89 -25.94
N VAL A 34 6.35 -26.51 -26.41
CA VAL A 34 5.08 -26.48 -25.67
C VAL A 34 3.98 -27.11 -26.51
N VAL A 35 2.83 -27.34 -25.91
CA VAL A 35 1.63 -27.78 -26.63
C VAL A 35 0.88 -26.55 -27.13
N ASP A 36 0.29 -26.65 -28.33
CA ASP A 36 -0.60 -25.61 -28.87
C ASP A 36 -1.80 -25.35 -27.97
N GLY A 37 -2.53 -24.25 -28.22
CA GLY A 37 -3.68 -23.90 -27.38
C GLY A 37 -4.89 -24.83 -27.55
N CYS A 38 -4.82 -25.79 -28.47
CA CYS A 38 -5.76 -26.90 -28.59
C CYS A 38 -5.37 -28.11 -27.73
N GLY A 39 -4.20 -28.11 -27.09
CA GLY A 39 -3.74 -29.20 -26.24
C GLY A 39 -3.27 -30.43 -27.02
N CYS A 40 -2.87 -30.29 -28.28
CA CYS A 40 -2.64 -31.42 -29.17
C CYS A 40 -1.27 -31.46 -29.83
N CYS A 41 -0.87 -30.39 -30.54
CA CYS A 41 0.36 -30.40 -31.32
C CYS A 41 1.52 -29.74 -30.59
N SER A 42 2.72 -30.32 -30.72
CA SER A 42 3.94 -29.70 -30.21
C SER A 42 4.36 -28.52 -31.10
N ILE A 43 4.48 -27.34 -30.50
CA ILE A 43 4.90 -26.10 -31.15
C ILE A 43 6.01 -25.43 -30.34
N CYS A 44 6.67 -24.43 -30.93
CA CYS A 44 7.60 -23.59 -30.21
C CYS A 44 6.86 -22.45 -29.52
N ALA A 45 7.12 -22.28 -28.23
CA ALA A 45 6.54 -21.23 -27.42
C ALA A 45 6.96 -19.85 -27.95
N ARG A 46 6.01 -18.92 -27.99
CA ARG A 46 6.26 -17.53 -28.36
C ARG A 46 6.90 -16.76 -27.22
N ARG A 47 7.84 -15.90 -27.57
CA ARG A 47 8.62 -15.06 -26.65
C ARG A 47 7.99 -13.69 -26.47
N LEU A 48 8.46 -12.94 -25.48
CA LEU A 48 8.03 -11.57 -25.22
C LEU A 48 8.07 -10.73 -26.51
N GLY A 49 6.97 -10.03 -26.81
CA GLY A 49 6.82 -9.19 -28.00
C GLY A 49 6.48 -9.95 -29.29
N GLU A 50 6.44 -11.28 -29.28
CA GLU A 50 6.07 -12.06 -30.47
C GLU A 50 4.55 -12.19 -30.63
N PRO A 51 4.05 -12.31 -31.87
CA PRO A 51 2.64 -12.50 -32.12
C PRO A 51 2.17 -13.88 -31.66
N CYS A 52 1.05 -13.90 -30.94
CA CYS A 52 0.42 -15.08 -30.39
C CYS A 52 -1.07 -15.10 -30.73
N ASN A 53 -1.70 -16.26 -30.57
CA ASN A 53 -3.15 -16.42 -30.67
C ASN A 53 -3.60 -17.68 -29.91
N HIS A 54 -4.88 -18.04 -30.04
CA HIS A 54 -5.46 -19.23 -29.42
C HIS A 54 -4.82 -20.57 -29.83
N LEU A 55 -4.06 -20.64 -30.92
CA LEU A 55 -3.31 -21.84 -31.33
C LEU A 55 -1.83 -21.72 -30.96
N ILE A 56 -1.26 -20.55 -31.20
CA ILE A 56 0.15 -20.24 -31.04
C ILE A 56 0.36 -19.56 -29.68
N VAL A 57 0.76 -20.35 -28.68
CA VAL A 57 0.84 -19.90 -27.28
C VAL A 57 2.19 -19.30 -26.90
N CYS A 58 2.17 -18.43 -25.89
CA CYS A 58 3.35 -17.82 -25.28
C CYS A 58 4.07 -18.78 -24.33
N ASP A 59 5.31 -18.47 -23.99
CA ASP A 59 6.07 -19.23 -23.01
C ASP A 59 5.60 -18.95 -21.57
N GLN A 60 4.64 -19.75 -21.10
CA GLN A 60 4.10 -19.66 -19.75
C GLN A 60 5.13 -19.92 -18.63
N ASN A 61 6.21 -20.67 -18.90
CA ASN A 61 7.26 -20.89 -17.88
C ASN A 61 8.09 -19.62 -17.67
N GLN A 62 8.07 -18.70 -18.63
CA GLN A 62 8.65 -17.37 -18.52
C GLN A 62 7.63 -16.33 -18.04
N GLY A 63 6.42 -16.76 -17.61
CA GLY A 63 5.36 -15.87 -17.14
C GLY A 63 4.71 -15.05 -18.26
N LEU A 64 4.78 -15.52 -19.51
CA LEU A 64 4.21 -14.80 -20.66
C LEU A 64 2.78 -15.25 -20.94
N ILE A 65 1.88 -14.29 -21.07
CA ILE A 65 0.49 -14.46 -21.50
C ILE A 65 0.25 -13.77 -22.84
N CYS A 66 -0.70 -14.28 -23.62
CA CYS A 66 -1.07 -13.67 -24.89
C CYS A 66 -2.03 -12.49 -24.65
N ASP A 67 -1.50 -11.27 -24.76
CA ASP A 67 -2.26 -10.04 -24.57
C ASP A 67 -2.95 -9.60 -25.88
N TYR A 68 -4.28 -9.49 -25.83
CA TYR A 68 -5.12 -9.09 -26.95
C TYR A 68 -5.62 -7.64 -26.85
N SER A 69 -5.17 -6.86 -25.87
CA SER A 69 -5.68 -5.51 -25.56
C SER A 69 -5.51 -4.54 -26.74
N ASN A 70 -4.46 -4.73 -27.55
CA ASN A 70 -4.18 -3.93 -28.74
C ASN A 70 -4.69 -4.55 -30.06
N ALA A 71 -5.52 -5.60 -30.01
CA ALA A 71 -5.96 -6.34 -31.19
C ALA A 71 -7.37 -5.94 -31.65
N PRO A 72 -7.53 -5.17 -32.75
CA PRO A 72 -8.85 -4.71 -33.21
C PRO A 72 -9.82 -5.83 -33.60
N THR A 73 -9.33 -7.06 -33.76
CA THR A 73 -10.14 -8.24 -34.11
C THR A 73 -10.04 -9.40 -33.11
N ARG A 74 -9.29 -9.27 -32.00
CA ARG A 74 -8.92 -10.36 -31.05
C ARG A 74 -8.39 -11.65 -31.70
N ARG A 75 -7.97 -11.61 -32.97
CA ARG A 75 -7.47 -12.80 -33.71
C ARG A 75 -5.99 -13.07 -33.47
N ALA A 76 -5.24 -12.05 -33.10
CA ALA A 76 -3.82 -12.13 -32.80
C ALA A 76 -3.52 -11.15 -31.67
N GLY A 77 -2.83 -11.63 -30.63
CA GLY A 77 -2.28 -10.82 -29.55
C GLY A 77 -0.76 -10.76 -29.64
N ILE A 78 -0.14 -10.15 -28.63
CA ILE A 78 1.31 -10.12 -28.44
C ILE A 78 1.63 -10.78 -27.10
N CYS A 79 2.68 -11.60 -27.04
CA CYS A 79 3.11 -12.16 -25.77
C CYS A 79 3.69 -11.07 -24.88
N ASN A 80 3.05 -10.81 -23.76
CA ASN A 80 3.49 -9.89 -22.72
C ASN A 80 3.65 -10.64 -21.40
N TYR A 81 4.34 -10.05 -20.44
CA TYR A 81 4.25 -10.55 -19.07
C TYR A 81 2.80 -10.47 -18.61
N GLU A 82 2.40 -11.38 -17.74
CA GLU A 82 1.18 -11.21 -16.98
C GLU A 82 1.29 -9.84 -16.30
N GLU A 83 0.43 -8.89 -16.72
CA GLU A 83 0.18 -7.72 -15.91
C GLU A 83 -0.46 -8.29 -14.66
N ASP A 84 0.37 -8.58 -13.65
CA ASP A 84 -0.14 -8.74 -12.29
C ASP A 84 -1.08 -7.55 -12.11
N ASP A 85 -2.28 -7.78 -11.59
CA ASP A 85 -3.20 -6.74 -11.12
C ASP A 85 -2.57 -5.99 -9.92
N GLN A 86 -1.31 -5.59 -10.06
CA GLN A 86 -0.42 -4.94 -9.11
C GLN A 86 -0.82 -3.49 -8.89
N ASP A 87 -1.80 -3.00 -9.63
CA ASP A 87 -2.46 -1.73 -9.43
C ASP A 87 -3.63 -1.85 -8.44
N SER A 88 -4.12 -3.07 -8.18
CA SER A 88 -5.16 -3.33 -7.20
C SER A 88 -4.59 -3.55 -5.79
N CYS A 89 -5.30 -3.05 -4.78
CA CYS A 89 -4.92 -3.15 -3.38
C CYS A 89 -5.82 -4.12 -2.65
N GLU A 90 -5.26 -5.13 -1.98
CA GLU A 90 -6.03 -5.99 -1.08
C GLU A 90 -5.94 -5.46 0.36
N VAL A 91 -7.10 -5.11 0.94
CA VAL A 91 -7.20 -4.67 2.33
C VAL A 91 -8.29 -5.46 3.03
N ASN A 92 -7.91 -6.26 4.03
CA ASN A 92 -8.79 -7.17 4.79
C ASN A 92 -9.61 -8.14 3.91
N GLY A 93 -9.00 -8.71 2.87
CA GLY A 93 -9.66 -9.65 1.96
C GLY A 93 -10.59 -9.01 0.93
N LYS A 94 -10.60 -7.66 0.83
CA LYS A 94 -11.32 -6.93 -0.19
C LYS A 94 -10.33 -6.26 -1.15
N ILE A 95 -10.56 -6.45 -2.44
CA ILE A 95 -9.75 -5.88 -3.52
C ILE A 95 -10.31 -4.50 -3.90
N TYR A 96 -9.44 -3.52 -4.00
CA TYR A 96 -9.71 -2.14 -4.41
C TYR A 96 -8.91 -1.82 -5.67
N GLN A 97 -9.52 -1.11 -6.62
CA GLN A 97 -8.87 -0.74 -7.88
C GLN A 97 -7.95 0.48 -7.69
N ASP A 98 -6.97 0.68 -8.59
CA ASP A 98 -6.10 1.86 -8.53
C ASP A 98 -6.93 3.17 -8.56
N GLY A 99 -6.61 4.07 -7.64
CA GLY A 99 -7.32 5.30 -7.43
C GLY A 99 -8.61 5.19 -6.61
N GLU A 100 -9.09 3.97 -6.32
CA GLU A 100 -10.27 3.75 -5.49
C GLU A 100 -10.04 4.25 -4.05
N VAL A 101 -11.05 4.94 -3.52
CA VAL A 101 -11.03 5.55 -2.20
C VAL A 101 -11.99 4.81 -1.29
N PHE A 102 -11.51 4.40 -0.12
CA PHE A 102 -12.29 3.64 0.85
C PHE A 102 -12.07 4.16 2.27
N GLN A 103 -13.04 3.93 3.15
CA GLN A 103 -13.04 4.47 4.49
C GLN A 103 -13.16 3.32 5.51
N PRO A 104 -12.03 2.76 6.00
CA PRO A 104 -12.06 1.62 6.92
C PRO A 104 -12.69 1.96 8.28
N SER A 105 -12.70 3.23 8.68
CA SER A 105 -13.42 3.71 9.85
C SER A 105 -13.82 5.16 9.65
N CYS A 106 -14.77 5.66 10.45
CA CYS A 106 -15.16 7.06 10.36
C CYS A 106 -13.98 8.04 10.60
N LYS A 107 -12.89 7.59 11.25
CA LYS A 107 -11.71 8.39 11.61
C LYS A 107 -10.60 8.40 10.53
N ILE A 108 -10.66 7.50 9.53
CA ILE A 108 -9.56 7.28 8.57
C ILE A 108 -10.12 7.04 7.16
N GLN A 109 -9.55 7.71 6.16
CA GLN A 109 -9.84 7.49 4.73
C GLN A 109 -8.57 7.07 4.01
N CYS A 110 -8.66 6.10 3.11
CA CYS A 110 -7.54 5.55 2.36
C CYS A 110 -7.81 5.58 0.85
N ARG A 111 -6.74 5.63 0.05
CA ARG A 111 -6.77 5.55 -1.42
C ARG A 111 -5.79 4.48 -1.90
N CYS A 112 -6.24 3.61 -2.79
CA CYS A 112 -5.40 2.63 -3.47
C CYS A 112 -4.52 3.33 -4.53
N SER A 113 -3.23 3.00 -4.55
CA SER A 113 -2.26 3.53 -5.51
C SER A 113 -1.11 2.55 -5.72
N GLY A 114 -0.98 2.00 -6.93
CA GLY A 114 0.12 1.12 -7.34
C GLY A 114 0.34 -0.09 -6.43
N GLY A 115 -0.75 -0.78 -6.07
CA GLY A 115 -0.72 -2.01 -5.27
C GLY A 115 -0.57 -1.81 -3.76
N GLY A 116 -0.41 -0.56 -3.32
CA GLY A 116 -0.43 -0.17 -1.91
C GLY A 116 -1.52 0.87 -1.63
N PHE A 117 -1.78 1.19 -0.36
CA PHE A 117 -2.76 2.21 -0.01
C PHE A 117 -2.16 3.32 0.85
N ILE A 118 -2.66 4.54 0.66
CA ILE A 118 -2.27 5.73 1.43
C ILE A 118 -3.48 6.18 2.24
N CYS A 119 -3.31 6.35 3.55
CA CYS A 119 -4.40 6.78 4.44
C CYS A 119 -4.15 8.18 5.03
N VAL A 120 -5.24 8.91 5.23
CA VAL A 120 -5.28 10.21 5.89
C VAL A 120 -6.26 10.19 7.06
N PRO A 121 -5.91 10.80 8.21
CA PRO A 121 -6.83 10.94 9.33
C PRO A 121 -7.93 11.97 8.99
N LEU A 122 -9.17 11.66 9.34
CA LEU A 122 -10.32 12.54 9.15
C LEU A 122 -10.65 13.38 10.40
N CYS A 123 -10.11 12.99 11.55
CA CYS A 123 -10.27 13.72 12.80
C CYS A 123 -9.07 14.64 13.05
N SER A 124 -9.31 15.79 13.68
CA SER A 124 -8.23 16.66 14.16
C SER A 124 -7.38 15.93 15.21
N GLU A 125 -6.07 15.95 15.00
CA GLU A 125 -5.03 15.45 15.90
C GLU A 125 -4.45 16.57 16.79
N ASP A 126 -5.15 17.70 16.88
CA ASP A 126 -4.65 18.87 17.59
C ASP A 126 -4.60 18.64 19.10
N VAL A 127 -3.54 19.18 19.70
CA VAL A 127 -3.30 19.11 21.14
C VAL A 127 -3.87 20.36 21.81
N ARG A 128 -4.78 20.16 22.78
CA ARG A 128 -5.27 21.25 23.62
C ARG A 128 -4.39 21.38 24.86
N LEU A 129 -3.70 22.50 24.96
CA LEU A 129 -2.90 22.85 26.13
C LEU A 129 -3.80 23.35 27.27
N PRO A 130 -3.40 23.17 28.54
CA PRO A 130 -4.09 23.77 29.68
C PRO A 130 -4.21 25.28 29.54
N THR A 131 -5.42 25.80 29.74
CA THR A 131 -5.72 27.23 29.80
C THR A 131 -6.36 27.56 31.14
N PRO A 132 -6.39 28.83 31.57
CA PRO A 132 -7.10 29.24 32.79
C PRO A 132 -8.56 28.74 32.82
N ASP A 133 -9.24 28.74 31.67
CA ASP A 133 -10.61 28.24 31.52
C ASP A 133 -10.74 26.71 31.39
N CYS A 134 -9.61 26.01 31.20
CA CYS A 134 -9.55 24.56 30.97
C CYS A 134 -8.21 24.01 31.49
N PRO A 135 -8.02 23.93 32.82
CA PRO A 135 -6.73 23.55 33.40
C PRO A 135 -6.39 22.07 33.15
N TYR A 136 -7.40 21.21 32.97
CA TYR A 136 -7.23 19.77 32.74
C TYR A 136 -7.97 19.33 31.47
N PRO A 137 -7.43 19.63 30.27
CA PRO A 137 -8.01 19.20 29.01
C PRO A 137 -7.85 17.68 28.86
N LYS A 138 -8.96 16.99 28.62
CA LYS A 138 -9.01 15.54 28.40
C LYS A 138 -9.71 15.24 27.08
N ARG A 139 -9.05 14.45 26.22
CA ARG A 139 -9.63 13.97 24.97
C ARG A 139 -10.49 12.75 25.28
N VAL A 140 -11.79 12.82 24.99
CA VAL A 140 -12.75 11.75 25.31
C VAL A 140 -13.57 11.35 24.10
N GLU A 141 -14.00 10.09 24.06
CA GLU A 141 -14.96 9.60 23.08
C GLU A 141 -16.37 9.99 23.50
N ILE A 142 -17.09 10.64 22.59
CA ILE A 142 -18.47 11.07 22.81
C ILE A 142 -19.39 10.11 22.05
N PRO A 143 -20.38 9.47 22.71
CA PRO A 143 -21.34 8.60 22.05
C PRO A 143 -22.02 9.30 20.86
N GLY A 144 -22.02 8.64 19.70
CA GLY A 144 -22.63 9.17 18.47
C GLY A 144 -21.77 10.18 17.68
N LYS A 145 -20.59 10.59 18.20
CA LYS A 145 -19.62 11.36 17.43
C LYS A 145 -18.49 10.48 16.93
N CYS A 146 -18.04 10.72 15.71
CA CYS A 146 -16.89 9.99 15.16
C CYS A 146 -15.57 10.39 15.82
N CYS A 147 -15.34 11.71 15.93
CA CYS A 147 -14.10 12.25 16.46
C CYS A 147 -14.19 12.49 17.96
N GLN A 148 -13.06 12.33 18.62
CA GLN A 148 -12.92 12.68 20.03
C GLN A 148 -12.95 14.20 20.21
N GLU A 149 -13.49 14.64 21.34
CA GLU A 149 -13.52 16.05 21.69
C GLU A 149 -12.79 16.30 23.01
N TRP A 150 -12.36 17.55 23.18
CA TRP A 150 -11.71 18.00 24.39
C TRP A 150 -12.74 18.44 25.42
N ILE A 151 -12.85 17.70 26.52
CA ILE A 151 -13.54 18.17 27.72
C ILE A 151 -12.55 18.77 28.70
N CYS A 152 -13.03 19.64 29.58
CA CYS A 152 -12.25 20.25 30.65
C CYS A 152 -12.74 19.66 31.96
N ASP A 153 -11.92 18.82 32.58
CA ASP A 153 -12.23 18.30 33.91
C ASP A 153 -11.88 19.36 34.96
N ARG A 154 -12.60 19.36 36.09
CA ARG A 154 -12.40 20.37 37.15
C ARG A 154 -11.42 19.95 38.25
N GLU A 155 -11.06 18.68 38.36
CA GLU A 155 -9.98 18.21 39.23
C GLU A 155 -9.70 16.73 38.93
N PRO A 156 -8.45 16.24 39.01
CA PRO A 156 -8.23 14.82 39.14
C PRO A 156 -8.84 14.39 40.48
N ARG A 157 -9.88 13.54 40.46
CA ARG A 157 -10.32 12.84 41.68
C ARG A 157 -9.13 12.06 42.22
N GLN A 158 -8.42 12.66 43.18
CA GLN A 158 -7.38 12.00 43.95
C GLN A 158 -8.05 10.88 44.75
N ILE A 159 -7.90 9.65 44.26
CA ILE A 159 -7.92 8.48 45.14
C ILE A 159 -6.57 8.50 45.85
N LEU A 160 -6.45 9.28 46.92
CA LEU A 160 -5.46 8.99 47.94
C LEU A 160 -6.11 9.16 49.30
N GLN A 161 -6.36 8.00 49.88
CA GLN A 161 -6.68 7.80 51.27
C GLN A 161 -5.45 8.17 52.13
N ASP A 162 -5.77 8.79 53.27
CA ASP A 162 -5.02 8.79 54.52
C ASP A 162 -3.81 9.73 54.74
N ASN A 163 -4.10 10.72 55.60
CA ASN A 163 -3.50 10.92 56.93
C ASN A 163 -2.06 11.48 57.06
N MET A 164 -2.06 12.66 57.71
CA MET A 164 -1.18 13.10 58.81
C MET A 164 0.09 13.93 58.50
N ALA A 165 0.06 15.10 59.15
CA ALA A 165 1.14 15.76 59.91
C ALA A 165 2.20 16.59 59.16
N GLU A 166 1.94 17.90 59.15
CA GLU A 166 2.67 18.89 59.98
C GLU A 166 4.20 19.09 59.77
N ARG A 167 4.51 20.29 59.26
CA ARG A 167 5.68 21.16 59.53
C ARG A 167 7.10 20.63 59.21
N LEU A 168 7.72 21.24 58.20
CA LEU A 168 9.02 21.89 58.40
C LEU A 168 9.18 23.13 57.52
N SER A 169 9.62 24.20 58.16
CA SER A 169 9.76 25.56 57.66
C SER A 169 10.93 25.75 56.69
N GLY A 170 10.73 26.62 55.69
CA GLY A 170 11.72 27.62 55.27
C GLY A 170 12.88 27.19 54.38
N ILE A 171 12.67 27.20 53.06
CA ILE A 171 13.60 27.80 52.08
C ILE A 171 12.74 28.40 50.93
N PRO A 172 12.81 29.71 50.63
CA PRO A 172 12.22 30.25 49.41
C PRO A 172 13.18 29.95 48.25
N PHE A 173 12.97 28.86 47.54
CA PHE A 173 13.60 28.66 46.24
C PHE A 173 12.80 29.43 45.18
N PRO A 174 13.41 30.34 44.41
CA PRO A 174 12.75 31.01 43.31
C PRO A 174 12.68 30.06 42.11
N ASN A 175 11.46 29.84 41.62
CA ASN A 175 11.17 29.38 40.26
C ASN A 175 11.86 28.06 39.82
N LEU A 176 11.36 26.92 40.29
CA LEU A 176 11.52 25.67 39.56
C LEU A 176 10.14 25.04 39.42
N CYS A 177 9.51 25.22 38.27
CA CYS A 177 8.36 24.38 37.93
C CYS A 177 8.83 22.94 37.82
N GLU A 178 7.99 22.01 38.25
CA GLU A 178 8.28 20.59 38.05
C GLU A 178 8.30 20.30 36.54
N ASP A 179 9.45 19.86 36.05
CA ASP A 179 9.64 19.51 34.65
C ASP A 179 8.73 18.34 34.28
N TRP A 180 7.81 18.57 33.36
CA TRP A 180 6.87 17.58 32.87
C TRP A 180 6.85 17.55 31.34
N SER A 181 6.87 16.34 30.80
CA SER A 181 6.72 16.11 29.36
C SER A 181 6.03 14.79 29.11
N THR A 182 5.17 14.76 28.09
CA THR A 182 4.64 13.50 27.57
C THR A 182 5.71 12.78 26.75
N GLU A 183 5.50 11.48 26.55
CA GLU A 183 6.16 10.76 25.47
C GLU A 183 5.83 11.36 24.10
N TRP A 184 6.69 11.09 23.14
CA TRP A 184 6.49 11.48 21.76
C TRP A 184 5.41 10.62 21.09
N SER A 185 4.54 11.25 20.30
CA SER A 185 3.56 10.54 19.47
C SER A 185 4.24 9.69 18.39
N ALA A 186 3.48 8.71 17.87
CA ALA A 186 3.90 7.94 16.71
C ALA A 186 4.23 8.87 15.52
N CYS A 187 5.12 8.40 14.64
CA CYS A 187 5.49 9.18 13.46
C CYS A 187 4.28 9.33 12.54
N SER A 188 4.11 10.52 11.95
CA SER A 188 3.01 10.80 11.02
C SER A 188 3.03 9.92 9.76
N THR A 189 4.18 9.30 9.46
CA THR A 189 4.36 8.34 8.37
C THR A 189 4.75 6.98 8.93
N THR A 190 4.54 5.89 8.17
CA THR A 190 4.97 4.53 8.52
C THR A 190 6.34 4.16 7.93
N CYS A 191 6.84 4.97 7.00
CA CYS A 191 8.15 4.87 6.38
C CYS A 191 8.68 6.27 6.01
N GLY A 192 9.98 6.39 5.73
CA GLY A 192 10.61 7.64 5.35
C GLY A 192 10.60 8.69 6.47
N ILE A 193 10.52 9.96 6.09
CA ILE A 193 10.60 11.10 7.00
C ILE A 193 9.17 11.58 7.34
N GLY A 194 8.90 11.77 8.63
CA GLY A 194 7.63 12.27 9.15
C GLY A 194 7.81 13.22 10.33
N ILE A 195 6.70 13.57 10.97
CA ILE A 195 6.67 14.47 12.13
C ILE A 195 6.12 13.71 13.35
N SER A 196 6.76 13.90 14.49
CA SER A 196 6.32 13.40 15.80
C SER A 196 6.15 14.60 16.73
N THR A 197 5.17 14.53 17.63
CA THR A 197 4.74 15.63 18.49
C THR A 197 4.75 15.22 19.96
N ARG A 198 5.03 16.17 20.88
CA ARG A 198 4.86 15.98 22.33
C ARG A 198 4.42 17.28 22.98
N VAL A 199 3.99 17.20 24.24
CA VAL A 199 3.81 18.39 25.09
C VAL A 199 4.90 18.44 26.13
N SER A 200 5.47 19.62 26.35
CA SER A 200 6.46 19.84 27.41
C SER A 200 6.34 21.23 28.01
N ASN A 201 6.59 21.36 29.31
CA ASN A 201 6.76 22.65 29.99
C ASN A 201 8.24 23.07 30.13
N LYS A 202 9.16 22.35 29.47
CA LYS A 202 10.61 22.62 29.46
C LYS A 202 10.94 23.85 28.61
N ASN A 203 10.52 25.02 29.08
CA ASN A 203 10.89 26.31 28.54
C ASN A 203 11.16 27.30 29.70
N PRO A 204 11.84 28.44 29.45
CA PRO A 204 12.20 29.39 30.49
C PRO A 204 11.01 29.98 31.27
N TYR A 205 9.79 29.79 30.76
CA TYR A 205 8.56 30.34 31.31
C TYR A 205 7.66 29.28 31.95
N CYS A 206 8.09 28.01 32.02
CA CYS A 206 7.33 26.90 32.59
C CYS A 206 5.93 26.71 31.99
N ARG A 207 5.72 27.09 30.73
CA ARG A 207 4.43 27.00 30.04
C ARG A 207 4.34 25.71 29.26
N LEU A 208 3.22 25.01 29.35
CA LEU A 208 2.99 23.84 28.50
C LEU A 208 2.91 24.27 27.04
N GLU A 209 3.74 23.69 26.20
CA GLU A 209 3.80 23.97 24.76
C GLU A 209 3.88 22.66 23.96
N SER A 210 3.29 22.69 22.76
CA SER A 210 3.37 21.60 21.79
C SER A 210 4.68 21.69 21.01
N GLN A 211 5.56 20.71 21.20
CA GLN A 211 6.83 20.59 20.49
C GLN A 211 6.69 19.60 19.33
N LYS A 212 7.31 19.91 18.19
CA LYS A 212 7.37 19.04 17.00
C LYS A 212 8.81 18.66 16.73
N ARG A 213 9.04 17.40 16.32
CA ARG A 213 10.34 16.92 15.84
C ARG A 213 10.17 16.12 14.57
N LEU A 214 11.25 16.06 13.79
CA LEU A 214 11.36 15.13 12.68
C LEU A 214 11.51 13.70 13.22
N CYS A 215 10.77 12.76 12.67
CA CYS A 215 11.00 11.32 12.84
C CYS A 215 11.45 10.73 11.50
N ILE A 216 12.45 9.85 11.55
CA ILE A 216 13.00 9.18 10.38
C ILE A 216 12.78 7.69 10.61
N LEU A 217 11.85 7.12 9.87
CA LEU A 217 11.59 5.69 9.83
C LEU A 217 12.38 5.05 8.70
N ARG A 218 12.26 3.72 8.60
CA ARG A 218 12.89 2.94 7.53
C ARG A 218 12.53 3.58 6.18
N PRO A 219 13.48 3.66 5.23
CA PRO A 219 13.19 4.14 3.89
C PRO A 219 11.93 3.46 3.36
N CYS A 220 11.02 4.25 2.79
CA CYS A 220 9.87 3.66 2.12
C CYS A 220 10.40 2.68 1.07
N PRO A 221 9.83 1.47 0.97
CA PRO A 221 10.23 0.54 -0.08
C PRO A 221 10.12 1.27 -1.41
N THR A 222 11.27 1.50 -2.03
CA THR A 222 11.29 1.98 -3.40
C THR A 222 10.74 0.84 -4.23
N LEU A 223 9.81 1.12 -5.14
CA LEU A 223 9.42 0.18 -6.19
C LEU A 223 10.59 0.01 -7.17
N THR A 224 11.71 -0.56 -6.70
CA THR A 224 12.93 -0.84 -7.48
C THR A 224 13.67 -2.01 -6.84
N GLY A 225 13.11 -3.20 -7.01
CA GLY A 225 13.84 -4.46 -6.92
C GLY A 225 14.40 -4.85 -8.28
N ILE A 226 15.24 -4.01 -8.91
CA ILE A 226 16.09 -4.42 -10.04
C ILE A 226 17.45 -3.75 -9.88
N GLY A 227 18.52 -4.55 -9.80
CA GLY A 227 19.87 -4.03 -10.09
C GLY A 227 21.06 -4.57 -9.31
N ASN A 228 21.11 -5.85 -8.91
CA ASN A 228 22.41 -6.48 -8.62
C ASN A 228 23.05 -6.97 -9.93
N MET A 229 23.50 -6.02 -10.76
CA MET A 229 24.55 -6.29 -11.74
C MET A 229 25.87 -6.39 -10.99
N SER A 230 26.21 -7.60 -10.52
CA SER A 230 27.60 -7.92 -10.18
C SER A 230 28.43 -7.90 -11.47
N GLY A 231 29.05 -6.76 -11.73
CA GLY A 231 30.15 -6.64 -12.67
C GLY A 231 31.32 -7.51 -12.21
N ARG A 232 31.57 -8.60 -12.92
CA ARG A 232 32.90 -9.24 -12.91
C ARG A 232 33.84 -8.39 -13.76
N GLY A 233 34.51 -7.46 -13.08
CA GLY A 233 35.68 -6.78 -13.61
C GLY A 233 36.80 -7.79 -13.88
N SER A 234 37.32 -7.76 -15.11
CA SER A 234 38.63 -8.30 -15.45
C SER A 234 39.72 -7.48 -14.75
N ARG A 235 40.74 -8.14 -14.21
CA ARG A 235 42.09 -7.59 -14.07
C ARG A 235 43.11 -8.73 -13.86
N LEU A 236 44.07 -8.76 -14.80
CA LEU A 236 45.47 -9.21 -14.75
C LEU A 236 45.74 -10.68 -14.38
#